data_AF-A0A7V6MUL0-F1
#
_entry.id   AF-A0A7V6MUL0-F1
#
_cell.length_a   1.000
_cell.length_b   1.000
_cell.length_c   1.000
_cell.angle_alpha   90.00
_cell.angle_beta   90.00
_cell.angle_gamma   90.00
#
_symmetry.space_group_name_H-M   'P 1'
#
loop_
_entity.id
_entity.type
_entity.pdbx_description
1 polymer ?
#
loop_
_entity_poly.entity_id
_entity_poly.type
_entity_poly.pdbx_seq_one_letter_code
_entity_poly.pdbx_strand_id
1 'polypeptide(L)'
;MDQRALTALIISLLAGMSTLLGVVAIFLTESKSERVVSSSLGFAAGVMISVSFSDLLPEAQSFITAYMGESRGIVITVLFLVVGILFAMTIDYFVPHEEYDPDKNDKPHQNLYRVGFVSMLAMVLHNFPEGIATFMAGYNDPALGLAIG
;
A
#
# COMPACT_ATOMS: atom_id res chain seq x y z
N MET A 1 -15.41 25.30 -1.83
CA MET A 1 -14.94 23.91 -1.71
C MET A 1 -15.52 23.35 -0.43
N ASP A 2 -16.12 22.16 -0.48
CA ASP A 2 -16.62 21.48 0.72
C ASP A 2 -15.49 21.31 1.74
N GLN A 3 -15.72 21.71 2.99
CA GLN A 3 -14.70 21.66 4.04
C GLN A 3 -14.19 20.22 4.25
N ARG A 4 -15.06 19.22 4.07
CA ARG A 4 -14.70 17.80 4.09
C ARG A 4 -13.77 17.39 2.97
N ALA A 5 -14.02 17.87 1.74
CA ALA A 5 -13.16 17.59 0.60
C ALA A 5 -11.77 18.21 0.77
N LEU A 6 -11.69 19.42 1.35
CA LEU A 6 -10.40 20.06 1.67
C LEU A 6 -9.63 19.24 2.72
N THR A 7 -10.30 18.79 3.78
CA THR A 7 -9.66 17.98 4.83
C THR A 7 -9.17 16.63 4.30
N ALA A 8 -10.01 15.91 3.55
CA ALA A 8 -9.63 14.65 2.92
C ALA A 8 -8.45 14.80 1.96
N LEU A 9 -8.41 15.90 1.19
CA LEU A 9 -7.30 16.23 0.31
C LEU A 9 -6.00 16.49 1.08
N ILE A 10 -6.06 17.24 2.18
CA ILE A 10 -4.88 17.52 3.01
C ILE A 10 -4.35 16.24 3.64
N ILE A 11 -5.23 15.37 4.17
CA ILE A 11 -4.83 14.09 4.74
C ILE A 11 -4.16 13.21 3.69
N SER A 12 -4.79 13.03 2.51
CA SER A 12 -4.22 12.24 1.41
C SER A 12 -2.88 12.82 0.91
N LEU A 13 -2.74 14.15 0.87
CA LEU A 13 -1.49 14.80 0.49
C LEU A 13 -0.38 14.57 1.53
N LEU A 14 -0.70 14.71 2.82
CA LEU A 14 0.25 14.46 3.91
C LEU A 14 0.70 13.00 3.94
N ALA A 15 -0.23 12.06 3.70
CA ALA A 15 0.06 10.64 3.54
C ALA A 15 1.08 10.40 2.42
N GLY A 16 0.85 10.97 1.24
CA GLY A 16 1.78 10.86 0.11
C GLY A 16 3.14 11.53 0.36
N MET A 17 3.18 12.62 1.13
CA MET A 17 4.44 13.28 1.53
C MET A 17 5.25 12.45 2.53
N SER A 18 4.63 11.55 3.29
CA SER A 18 5.33 10.67 4.24
C SER A 18 6.34 9.75 3.54
N THR A 19 6.03 9.28 2.34
CA THR A 19 6.96 8.48 1.51
C THR A 19 8.21 9.28 1.17
N LEU A 20 8.05 10.58 0.87
CA LEU A 20 9.14 11.49 0.54
C LEU A 20 10.02 11.79 1.77
N LEU A 21 9.41 11.92 2.95
CA LEU A 21 10.12 12.01 4.23
C LEU A 21 10.94 10.74 4.52
N GLY A 22 10.38 9.56 4.25
CA GLY A 22 11.09 8.28 4.37
C GLY A 22 12.34 8.22 3.49
N VAL A 23 12.25 8.70 2.25
CA VAL A 23 13.41 8.80 1.35
C VAL A 23 14.48 9.74 1.91
N VAL A 24 14.10 10.93 2.42
CA VAL A 24 15.04 11.86 3.05
C VAL A 24 15.73 11.23 4.27
N ALA A 25 14.99 10.50 5.11
CA ALA A 25 15.54 9.81 6.27
C ALA A 25 16.57 8.73 5.86
N ILE A 26 16.33 8.02 4.77
CA ILE A 26 17.30 7.05 4.20
C ILE A 26 18.55 7.78 3.69
N PHE A 27 18.42 8.93 3.02
CA PHE A 27 19.58 9.71 2.56
C PHE A 27 20.46 10.24 3.70
N LEU A 28 19.89 10.50 4.87
CA LEU A 28 20.63 10.92 6.07
C LEU A 28 21.29 9.74 6.81
N THR A 29 20.90 8.49 6.49
CA THR A 29 21.44 7.29 7.13
C THR A 29 22.59 6.75 6.29
N GLU A 30 23.82 6.83 6.79
CA GLU A 30 25.02 6.38 6.04
C GLU A 30 25.13 4.85 5.87
N SER A 31 24.30 4.05 6.57
CA SER A 31 24.38 2.59 6.51
C SER A 31 23.23 1.98 5.70
N LYS A 32 23.56 1.24 4.63
CA LYS A 32 22.69 0.24 3.98
C LYS A 32 22.48 -0.97 4.90
N SER A 33 21.93 -0.74 6.09
CA SER A 33 21.66 -1.81 7.03
C SER A 33 20.41 -2.57 6.57
N GLU A 34 20.60 -3.77 6.04
CA GLU A 34 19.53 -4.69 5.67
C GLU A 34 18.51 -4.84 6.80
N ARG A 35 18.97 -4.81 8.06
CA ARG A 35 18.10 -4.81 9.25
C ARG A 35 17.12 -3.63 9.26
N VAL A 36 17.55 -2.42 8.92
CA VAL A 36 16.64 -1.25 8.86
C VAL A 36 15.61 -1.46 7.76
N VAL A 37 16.03 -1.91 6.59
CA VAL A 37 15.11 -2.17 5.46
C VAL A 37 14.09 -3.25 5.81
N SER A 38 14.53 -4.40 6.35
CA SER A 38 13.64 -5.49 6.74
C SER A 38 12.71 -5.10 7.89
N SER A 39 13.18 -4.34 8.88
CA SER A 39 12.33 -3.83 9.97
C SER A 39 11.29 -2.83 9.47
N SER A 40 11.66 -1.91 8.57
CA SER A 40 10.72 -0.97 7.95
C SER A 40 9.68 -1.68 7.07
N LEU A 41 10.08 -2.70 6.30
CA LEU A 41 9.17 -3.49 5.47
C LEU A 41 8.18 -4.27 6.34
N GLY A 42 8.65 -4.89 7.43
CA GLY A 42 7.80 -5.60 8.38
C GLY A 42 6.82 -4.66 9.10
N PHE A 43 7.26 -3.45 9.47
CA PHE A 43 6.40 -2.44 10.06
C PHE A 43 5.31 -1.99 9.08
N ALA A 44 5.66 -1.67 7.83
CA ALA A 44 4.71 -1.28 6.79
C ALA A 44 3.69 -2.40 6.51
N ALA A 45 4.13 -3.66 6.38
CA ALA A 45 3.23 -4.79 6.22
C ALA A 45 2.25 -4.93 7.38
N GLY A 46 2.71 -4.73 8.62
CA GLY A 46 1.85 -4.75 9.80
C GLY A 46 0.77 -3.66 9.80
N VAL A 47 1.15 -2.42 9.47
CA VAL A 47 0.20 -1.29 9.35
C VAL A 47 -0.85 -1.58 8.27
N MET A 48 -0.43 -2.03 7.08
CA MET A 48 -1.33 -2.32 5.97
C MET A 48 -2.30 -3.47 6.27
N ILE A 49 -1.83 -4.53 6.95
CA ILE A 49 -2.71 -5.61 7.42
C ILE A 49 -3.71 -5.07 8.44
N SER A 50 -3.25 -4.27 9.42
CA SER A 50 -4.14 -3.68 10.42
C SER A 50 -5.28 -2.91 9.76
N VAL A 51 -4.94 -1.91 8.94
CA VAL A 51 -5.90 -1.04 8.23
C VAL A 51 -6.86 -1.87 7.36
N SER A 52 -6.35 -2.89 6.68
CA SER A 52 -7.18 -3.77 5.84
C SER A 52 -8.29 -4.47 6.64
N PHE A 53 -8.01 -4.91 7.87
CA PHE A 53 -8.97 -5.61 8.71
C PHE A 53 -9.78 -4.70 9.64
N SER A 54 -9.21 -3.59 10.13
CA SER A 54 -9.91 -2.66 11.03
C SER A 54 -10.86 -1.73 10.29
N ASP A 55 -10.52 -1.35 9.07
CA ASP A 55 -11.22 -0.26 8.37
C ASP A 55 -11.79 -0.73 7.03
N LEU A 56 -10.94 -1.21 6.11
CA LEU A 56 -11.38 -1.52 4.74
C LEU A 56 -12.37 -2.68 4.68
N LEU A 57 -12.13 -3.77 5.42
CA LEU A 57 -13.01 -4.93 5.41
C LEU A 57 -14.40 -4.64 6.02
N PRO A 58 -14.51 -3.99 7.21
CA PRO A 58 -15.81 -3.56 7.75
C PRO A 58 -16.54 -2.57 6.85
N GLU A 59 -15.83 -1.61 6.24
CA GLU A 59 -16.44 -0.64 5.34
C GLU A 59 -16.99 -1.34 4.08
N ALA A 60 -16.21 -2.20 3.43
CA ALA A 60 -16.65 -3.02 2.31
C ALA A 60 -17.86 -3.89 2.67
N GLN A 61 -17.85 -4.53 3.85
CA GLN A 61 -18.99 -5.31 4.34
C GLN A 61 -20.24 -4.46 4.52
N SER A 62 -20.12 -3.26 5.10
CA SER A 62 -21.24 -2.35 5.30
C SER A 62 -21.87 -1.93 3.96
N PHE A 63 -21.03 -1.64 2.94
CA PHE A 63 -21.51 -1.29 1.60
C PHE A 63 -22.22 -2.47 0.93
N ILE A 64 -21.64 -3.66 0.95
CA ILE A 64 -22.23 -4.83 0.27
C ILE A 64 -23.53 -5.28 0.97
N THR A 65 -23.54 -5.32 2.30
CA THR A 65 -24.73 -5.73 3.08
C THR A 65 -25.89 -4.75 2.91
N ALA A 66 -25.62 -3.45 2.73
CA ALA A 66 -26.66 -2.46 2.45
C ALA A 66 -27.44 -2.73 1.16
N TYR A 67 -26.80 -3.31 0.13
CA TYR A 67 -27.45 -3.63 -1.15
C TYR A 67 -27.97 -5.08 -1.23
N MET A 68 -27.28 -6.03 -0.60
CA MET A 68 -27.54 -7.47 -0.82
C MET A 68 -28.17 -8.18 0.38
N GLY A 69 -28.35 -7.48 1.50
CA GLY A 69 -28.80 -8.03 2.77
C GLY A 69 -27.67 -8.67 3.58
N GLU A 70 -27.88 -8.81 4.89
CA GLU A 70 -26.84 -9.17 5.87
C GLU A 70 -26.16 -10.52 5.57
N SER A 71 -26.95 -11.59 5.43
CA SER A 71 -26.42 -12.95 5.26
C SER A 71 -25.67 -13.13 3.93
N ARG A 72 -26.22 -12.61 2.82
CA ARG A 72 -25.55 -12.69 1.51
C ARG A 72 -24.36 -11.75 1.41
N GLY A 73 -24.45 -10.57 2.02
CA GLY A 73 -23.38 -9.58 1.97
C GLY A 73 -22.11 -10.06 2.68
N ILE A 74 -22.24 -10.77 3.80
CA ILE A 74 -21.08 -11.38 4.49
C ILE A 74 -20.40 -12.41 3.57
N VAL A 75 -21.16 -13.33 2.97
CA VAL A 75 -20.62 -14.37 2.08
C VAL A 75 -19.88 -13.75 0.89
N ILE A 76 -20.46 -12.71 0.29
CA ILE A 76 -19.87 -12.03 -0.86
C ILE A 76 -18.61 -11.26 -0.47
N THR A 77 -18.61 -10.58 0.68
CA THR A 77 -17.43 -9.87 1.19
C THR A 77 -16.26 -10.82 1.38
N VAL A 78 -16.49 -11.98 2.01
CA VAL A 78 -15.45 -13.01 2.20
C VAL A 78 -14.97 -13.56 0.85
N LEU A 79 -15.89 -13.78 -0.11
CA LEU A 79 -15.52 -14.24 -1.44
C LEU A 79 -14.63 -13.23 -2.17
N PHE A 80 -14.94 -11.94 -2.12
CA PHE A 80 -14.10 -10.89 -2.71
C PHE A 80 -12.75 -10.75 -2.00
N LEU A 81 -12.69 -10.94 -0.68
CA LEU A 81 -11.43 -10.99 0.05
C LEU A 81 -10.53 -12.12 -0.46
N VAL A 82 -11.07 -13.34 -0.60
CA VAL A 82 -10.33 -14.49 -1.12
C VAL A 82 -9.88 -14.26 -2.57
N VAL A 83 -10.75 -13.71 -3.42
CA VAL A 83 -10.38 -13.36 -4.80
C VAL A 83 -9.25 -12.34 -4.83
N GLY A 84 -9.28 -11.32 -3.96
CA GLY A 84 -8.19 -10.34 -3.84
C GLY A 84 -6.86 -10.97 -3.43
N ILE A 85 -6.87 -11.91 -2.47
CA ILE A 85 -5.67 -12.65 -2.05
C ILE A 85 -5.14 -13.52 -3.19
N LEU A 86 -6.00 -14.27 -3.90
CA LEU A 86 -5.61 -15.06 -5.07
C LEU A 86 -5.01 -14.20 -6.18
N PHE A 87 -5.59 -13.02 -6.42
CA PHE A 87 -5.09 -12.07 -7.40
C PHE A 87 -3.71 -11.53 -7.03
N ALA A 88 -3.50 -11.16 -5.76
CA ALA A 88 -2.19 -10.73 -5.26
C ALA A 88 -1.13 -11.83 -5.40
N MET A 89 -1.45 -13.07 -5.03
CA MET A 89 -0.55 -14.22 -5.21
C MET A 89 -0.23 -14.50 -6.69
N THR A 90 -1.22 -14.29 -7.57
CA THR A 90 -1.01 -14.45 -9.02
C THR A 90 -0.03 -13.40 -9.55
N ILE A 91 -0.18 -12.14 -9.12
CA ILE A 91 0.78 -11.08 -9.47
C ILE A 91 2.17 -11.45 -8.98
N ASP A 92 2.31 -11.85 -7.71
CA ASP A 92 3.59 -12.22 -7.11
C ASP A 92 4.28 -13.36 -7.87
N TYR A 93 3.51 -14.39 -8.25
CA TYR A 93 4.00 -15.49 -9.09
C TYR A 93 4.52 -15.05 -10.47
N PHE A 94 3.94 -14.02 -11.06
CA PHE A 94 4.38 -13.49 -12.36
C PHE A 94 5.57 -12.53 -12.25
N VAL A 95 5.89 -12.02 -11.06
CA VAL A 95 7.06 -11.16 -10.87
C VAL A 95 8.32 -12.03 -10.94
N PRO A 96 9.21 -11.84 -11.94
CA PRO A 96 10.45 -12.59 -12.02
C PRO A 96 11.34 -12.24 -10.83
N HIS A 97 11.59 -13.22 -9.96
CA HIS A 97 12.55 -13.09 -8.87
C HIS A 97 13.95 -13.41 -9.44
N GLU A 98 14.72 -12.39 -9.81
CA GLU A 98 16.14 -12.59 -10.10
C GLU A 98 16.84 -12.97 -8.78
N GLU A 99 17.13 -14.26 -8.62
CA GLU A 99 18.02 -14.75 -7.57
C GLU A 99 19.43 -14.20 -7.83
N TYR A 100 20.00 -13.55 -6.82
CA TYR A 100 21.41 -13.18 -6.82
C TYR A 100 22.26 -14.46 -6.81
N ASP A 101 22.84 -14.80 -7.95
CA ASP A 101 23.74 -15.95 -8.13
C ASP A 101 25.20 -15.49 -7.89
N PRO A 102 25.84 -15.86 -6.77
CA PRO A 102 27.20 -15.43 -6.46
C PRO A 102 28.28 -16.13 -7.31
N ASP A 103 27.96 -17.21 -8.03
CA ASP A 103 28.90 -17.97 -8.86
C ASP A 103 28.94 -17.49 -10.32
N LYS A 104 27.89 -16.80 -10.77
CA LYS A 104 27.94 -16.03 -12.02
C LYS A 104 28.64 -14.70 -11.74
N ASN A 105 29.75 -14.45 -12.43
CA ASN A 105 30.34 -13.11 -12.57
C ASN A 105 29.40 -12.17 -13.36
N ASP A 106 28.13 -12.10 -12.95
CA ASP A 106 27.18 -11.13 -13.47
C ASP A 106 27.67 -9.76 -13.02
N LYS A 107 28.09 -8.97 -14.02
CA LYS A 107 28.61 -7.62 -13.82
C LYS A 107 27.70 -6.87 -12.84
N PRO A 108 28.25 -6.27 -11.78
CA PRO A 108 27.43 -5.58 -10.80
C PRO A 108 26.73 -4.44 -11.53
N HIS A 109 25.40 -4.46 -11.52
CA HIS A 109 24.59 -3.27 -11.78
C HIS A 109 24.63 -2.68 -13.21
N GLN A 110 24.24 -3.43 -14.24
CA GLN A 110 24.16 -2.82 -15.58
C GLN A 110 23.03 -1.80 -15.76
N ASN A 111 22.12 -1.61 -14.80
CA ASN A 111 21.14 -0.53 -14.92
C ASN A 111 20.45 -0.13 -13.59
N LEU A 112 21.23 0.27 -12.57
CA LEU A 112 20.69 0.83 -11.32
C LEU A 112 19.67 1.96 -11.56
N TYR A 113 19.87 2.75 -12.61
CA TYR A 113 18.92 3.78 -13.02
C TYR A 113 17.59 3.19 -13.47
N ARG A 114 17.60 2.11 -14.28
CA ARG A 114 16.38 1.39 -14.68
C ARG A 114 15.69 0.76 -13.48
N VAL A 115 16.43 0.10 -12.59
CA VAL A 115 15.87 -0.49 -11.37
C VAL A 115 15.22 0.60 -10.51
N GLY A 116 15.94 1.69 -10.24
CA GLY A 116 15.41 2.82 -9.49
C GLY A 116 14.19 3.48 -10.15
N PHE A 117 14.20 3.67 -11.47
CA PHE A 117 13.09 4.26 -12.22
C PHE A 117 11.87 3.34 -12.25
N VAL A 118 12.05 2.03 -12.46
CA VAL A 118 10.98 1.03 -12.43
C VAL A 118 10.40 0.91 -11.02
N SER A 119 11.23 0.90 -9.98
CA SER A 119 10.79 0.91 -8.59
C SER A 119 10.02 2.19 -8.24
N MET A 120 10.47 3.35 -8.72
CA MET A 120 9.75 4.62 -8.57
C MET A 120 8.36 4.54 -9.22
N LEU A 121 8.29 4.02 -10.46
CA LEU A 121 7.02 3.88 -11.18
C LEU A 121 6.09 2.90 -10.46
N ALA A 122 6.62 1.79 -9.95
CA ALA A 122 5.86 0.81 -9.18
C ALA A 122 5.32 1.42 -7.87
N MET A 123 6.11 2.18 -7.13
CA MET A 123 5.67 2.91 -5.93
C MET A 123 4.57 3.93 -6.25
N VAL A 124 4.70 4.69 -7.35
CA VAL A 124 3.65 5.63 -7.79
C VAL A 124 2.34 4.90 -8.11
N LEU A 125 2.42 3.74 -8.80
CA LEU A 125 1.24 2.94 -9.13
C LEU A 125 0.58 2.30 -7.90
N HIS A 126 1.33 2.08 -6.81
CA HIS A 126 0.81 1.56 -5.55
C HIS A 126 0.17 2.64 -4.67
N ASN A 127 0.84 3.79 -4.52
CA ASN A 127 0.36 4.91 -3.71
C ASN A 127 -0.86 5.60 -4.34
N PHE A 128 -1.10 5.43 -5.64
CA PHE A 128 -2.25 6.05 -6.31
C PHE A 128 -3.59 5.46 -5.86
N PRO A 129 -3.83 4.13 -5.92
CA PRO A 129 -5.01 3.51 -5.31
C PRO A 129 -5.17 3.82 -3.82
N GLU A 130 -4.06 3.81 -3.08
CA GLU A 130 -4.05 4.09 -1.64
C GLU A 130 -4.48 5.53 -1.35
N GLY A 131 -3.96 6.51 -2.09
CA GLY A 131 -4.36 7.91 -1.98
C GLY A 131 -5.83 8.15 -2.30
N ILE A 132 -6.41 7.39 -3.24
CA ILE A 132 -7.85 7.39 -3.52
C ILE A 132 -8.63 6.83 -2.32
N ALA A 133 -8.19 5.69 -1.76
CA ALA A 133 -8.83 5.09 -0.59
C ALA A 133 -8.79 6.03 0.63
N THR A 134 -7.64 6.62 0.95
CA THR A 134 -7.48 7.61 2.03
C THR A 134 -8.38 8.83 1.82
N PHE A 135 -8.50 9.31 0.58
CA PHE A 135 -9.39 10.43 0.26
C PHE A 135 -10.87 10.06 0.44
N MET A 136 -11.29 8.90 -0.06
CA MET A 136 -12.69 8.45 0.06
C MET A 136 -13.07 8.19 1.52
N ALA A 137 -12.19 7.54 2.28
CA ALA A 137 -12.38 7.32 3.72
C ALA A 137 -12.42 8.65 4.48
N GLY A 138 -11.46 9.55 4.23
CA GLY A 138 -11.40 10.88 4.86
C GLY A 138 -12.58 11.80 4.51
N TYR A 139 -13.21 11.60 3.35
CA TYR A 139 -14.41 12.33 2.97
C TYR A 139 -15.64 11.90 3.79
N ASN A 140 -15.75 10.61 4.09
CA ASN A 140 -16.81 10.04 4.92
C ASN A 140 -16.58 10.33 6.41
N ASP A 141 -15.37 10.07 6.89
CA ASP A 141 -14.93 10.31 8.27
C ASP A 141 -13.45 10.76 8.30
N PRO A 142 -13.16 12.00 8.75
CA PRO A 142 -11.79 12.49 8.88
C PRO A 142 -10.90 11.63 9.77
N ALA A 143 -11.46 10.94 10.77
CA ALA A 143 -10.71 10.04 11.64
C ALA A 143 -10.25 8.77 10.89
N LEU A 144 -11.09 8.23 10.00
CA LEU A 144 -10.73 7.11 9.14
C LEU A 144 -9.65 7.52 8.13
N GLY A 145 -9.77 8.71 7.54
CA GLY A 145 -8.73 9.25 6.67
C GLY A 145 -7.37 9.35 7.37
N LEU A 146 -7.34 9.79 8.64
CA LEU A 146 -6.13 9.89 9.46
C LEU A 146 -5.57 8.54 9.93
N ALA A 147 -6.41 7.51 10.03
CA ALA A 147 -5.97 6.16 10.40
C ALA A 147 -5.36 5.40 9.21
N ILE A 148 -5.82 5.70 8.00
CA ILE A 148 -5.38 5.06 6.75
C ILE A 148 -4.17 5.78 6.13
N GLY A 149 -4.10 7.11 6.24
CA GLY A 149 -3.07 7.97 5.64
C GLY A 149 -1.82 8.18 6.50
#